data_AF-A0A660QNM3-F1
#
_entry.id   AF-A0A660QNM3-F1
#
_cell.length_a   1.000
_cell.length_b   1.000
_cell.length_c   1.000
_cell.angle_alpha   90.00
_cell.angle_beta   90.00
_cell.angle_gamma   90.00
#
_symmetry.space_group_name_H-M   'P 1'
#
loop_
_entity.id
_entity.type
_entity.pdbx_description
1 polymer ?
#
loop_
_entity_poly.entity_id
_entity_poly.type
_entity_poly.pdbx_seq_one_letter_code
_entity_poly.pdbx_strand_id
1 'polypeptide(L)'
;MLFWIGFSLMIIGTILSFKERDFFLKLHFIGISDTVGAVLIILHLIFKGWDVFKLILMMILVLIWSPFLSHVLARTYVRTGKK
;
A
#
# COMPACT_ATOMS: atom_id res chain seq x y z
N MET A 1 8.67 17.71 -0.28
CA MET A 1 9.56 16.66 -0.81
C MET A 1 9.00 15.26 -0.57
N LEU A 2 8.70 14.89 0.69
CA LEU A 2 8.13 13.58 1.08
C LEU A 2 6.89 13.16 0.26
N PHE A 3 5.97 14.09 -0.01
CA PHE A 3 4.80 13.83 -0.85
C PHE A 3 5.16 13.25 -2.23
N TRP A 4 6.08 13.89 -2.94
CA TRP A 4 6.48 13.48 -4.29
C TRP A 4 7.16 12.11 -4.30
N ILE A 5 7.93 11.81 -3.26
CA ILE A 5 8.60 10.51 -3.09
C ILE A 5 7.52 9.43 -2.87
N GLY A 6 6.60 9.65 -1.93
CA GLY A 6 5.50 8.71 -1.67
C GLY A 6 4.62 8.49 -2.90
N PHE A 7 4.24 9.57 -3.59
CA PHE A 7 3.42 9.51 -4.79
C PHE A 7 4.10 8.77 -5.94
N SER A 8 5.38 9.06 -6.20
CA SER A 8 6.15 8.35 -7.23
C SER A 8 6.27 6.86 -6.89
N LEU A 9 6.45 6.52 -5.62
CA LEU A 9 6.54 5.14 -5.17
C LEU A 9 5.23 4.36 -5.40
N MET A 10 4.08 4.99 -5.16
CA MET A 10 2.75 4.43 -5.45
C MET A 10 2.55 4.16 -6.94
N ILE A 11 2.95 5.11 -7.80
CA ILE A 11 2.88 4.95 -9.25
C ILE A 11 3.79 3.81 -9.72
N ILE A 12 5.05 3.81 -9.28
CA ILE A 12 6.03 2.80 -9.69
C ILE A 12 5.56 1.41 -9.29
N GLY A 13 5.10 1.21 -8.04
CA GLY A 13 4.62 -0.10 -7.59
C GLY A 13 3.35 -0.56 -8.32
N THR A 14 2.45 0.37 -8.66
CA THR A 14 1.30 0.08 -9.50
C THR A 14 1.74 -0.40 -10.89
N ILE A 15 2.64 0.33 -11.56
CA ILE A 15 3.16 -0.06 -12.88
C ILE A 15 3.86 -1.42 -12.83
N LEU A 16 4.66 -1.67 -11.79
CA LEU A 16 5.39 -2.92 -11.62
C LEU A 16 4.43 -4.10 -11.44
N SER A 17 3.33 -3.90 -10.69
CA SER A 17 2.27 -4.88 -10.55
C SER A 17 1.55 -5.19 -11.86
N PHE A 18 1.31 -4.21 -12.72
CA PHE A 18 0.73 -4.49 -14.06
C PHE A 18 1.65 -5.36 -14.92
N LYS A 19 2.97 -5.15 -14.83
CA LYS A 19 3.97 -5.88 -15.61
C LYS A 19 4.19 -7.32 -15.13
N GLU A 20 4.09 -7.56 -13.83
CA GLU A 20 4.35 -8.87 -13.24
C GLU A 20 3.30 -9.91 -13.68
N ARG A 21 3.63 -11.21 -13.73
CA ARG A 21 2.66 -12.27 -14.10
C ARG A 21 2.24 -13.11 -12.90
N ASP A 22 3.10 -13.23 -11.90
CA ASP A 22 2.80 -13.92 -10.65
C ASP A 22 1.85 -13.10 -9.76
N PHE A 23 0.73 -13.68 -9.35
CA PHE A 23 -0.28 -13.01 -8.53
C PHE A 23 0.23 -12.64 -7.13
N PHE A 24 1.03 -13.48 -6.49
CA PHE A 24 1.59 -13.20 -5.17
C PHE A 24 2.61 -12.07 -5.25
N LEU A 25 3.44 -12.07 -6.29
CA LEU A 25 4.41 -11.01 -6.51
C LEU A 25 3.73 -9.67 -6.84
N LYS A 26 2.63 -9.70 -7.63
CA LYS A 26 1.75 -8.53 -7.86
C LYS A 26 1.20 -7.96 -6.55
N LEU A 27 0.61 -8.81 -5.71
CA LEU A 27 0.05 -8.39 -4.42
C LEU A 27 1.12 -7.80 -3.51
N HIS A 28 2.31 -8.39 -3.51
CA HIS A 28 3.43 -7.89 -2.73
C HIS A 28 3.86 -6.49 -3.18
N PHE A 29 3.99 -6.27 -4.49
CA PHE A 29 4.34 -4.95 -5.04
C PHE A 29 3.29 -3.89 -4.73
N ILE A 30 2.00 -4.21 -4.89
CA ILE A 30 0.90 -3.30 -4.52
C ILE A 30 0.95 -3.00 -3.02
N GLY A 31 1.05 -4.04 -2.18
CA GLY A 31 1.01 -3.90 -0.72
C GLY A 31 2.13 -3.04 -0.15
N ILE A 32 3.38 -3.25 -0.60
CA ILE A 32 4.52 -2.43 -0.17
C ILE A 32 4.38 -1.01 -0.68
N SER A 33 4.01 -0.85 -1.95
CA SER A 33 3.90 0.46 -2.59
C SER A 33 2.82 1.33 -1.92
N ASP A 34 1.66 0.76 -1.63
CA ASP A 34 0.56 1.46 -0.97
C ASP A 34 0.88 1.80 0.49
N THR A 35 1.48 0.88 1.24
CA THR A 35 1.80 1.11 2.66
C THR A 35 2.90 2.14 2.83
N VAL A 36 4.04 1.97 2.15
CA VAL A 36 5.17 2.89 2.26
C VAL A 36 4.81 4.24 1.65
N GLY A 37 4.11 4.26 0.52
CA GLY A 37 3.62 5.48 -0.12
C GLY A 37 2.69 6.28 0.77
N ALA A 38 1.66 5.63 1.34
CA ALA A 38 0.72 6.27 2.25
C ALA A 38 1.40 6.78 3.52
N VAL A 39 2.31 6.02 4.12
CA VAL A 39 3.05 6.46 5.33
C VAL A 39 3.88 7.71 5.04
N LEU A 40 4.58 7.78 3.90
CA LEU A 40 5.36 8.96 3.51
C LEU A 40 4.48 10.20 3.27
N ILE A 41 3.31 10.02 2.67
CA ILE A 41 2.35 11.10 2.44
C ILE A 41 1.75 11.58 3.77
N ILE A 42 1.36 10.66 4.66
CA ILE A 42 0.83 11.00 5.98
C ILE A 42 1.89 11.75 6.80
N LEU A 43 3.13 11.28 6.79
CA LEU A 43 4.23 11.95 7.49
C LEU A 43 4.45 13.38 6.96
N HIS A 44 4.36 13.57 5.65
CA HIS A 44 4.38 14.92 5.05
C HIS A 44 3.25 15.82 5.59
N LEU A 45 2.04 15.29 5.74
CA LEU A 45 0.89 16.04 6.26
C LEU A 45 1.07 16.41 7.74
N ILE A 46 1.63 15.51 8.55
CA ILE A 46 1.98 15.78 9.95
C ILE A 46 2.96 16.96 10.03
N PHE A 47 4.01 16.96 9.20
CA PHE A 47 4.97 18.08 9.14
C PHE A 47 4.34 19.39 8.66
N LYS A 48 3.23 19.34 7.92
CA LYS A 48 2.47 20.52 7.48
C LYS A 48 1.53 21.07 8.56
N GLY A 49 1.50 20.47 9.75
CA GLY A 49 0.68 20.91 10.89
C GLY A 49 -0.79 20.50 10.80
N TRP A 50 -1.10 19.44 10.06
CA TRP A 50 -2.45 18.89 9.99
C TRP A 50 -2.81 18.13 11.28
N ASP A 51 -4.10 17.85 11.45
CA ASP A 51 -4.64 17.16 12.62
C ASP A 51 -4.01 15.77 12.81
N VAL A 52 -3.03 15.71 13.72
CA VAL A 52 -2.17 14.55 13.95
C VAL A 52 -2.99 13.35 14.41
N PHE A 53 -4.06 13.55 15.18
CA PHE A 53 -4.87 12.46 15.70
C PHE A 53 -5.56 11.69 14.58
N LYS A 54 -6.16 12.41 13.62
CA LYS A 54 -6.78 11.81 12.44
C LYS A 54 -5.75 11.10 11.56
N LEU A 55 -4.57 11.69 11.40
CA LEU A 55 -3.50 11.14 10.57
C LEU A 55 -2.92 9.85 11.16
N ILE A 56 -2.75 9.78 12.48
CA ILE A 56 -2.33 8.56 13.19
C ILE A 56 -3.40 7.46 13.03
N LEU A 57 -4.68 7.80 13.21
CA LEU A 57 -5.77 6.84 12.99
C LEU A 57 -5.73 6.29 11.55
N MET A 58 -5.54 7.16 10.56
CA MET A 58 -5.42 6.79 9.15
C MET A 58 -4.22 5.87 8.90
N MET A 59 -3.08 6.13 9.53
CA MET A 59 -1.88 5.30 9.45
C MET A 59 -2.10 3.90 10.03
N ILE A 60 -2.76 3.80 11.19
CA ILE A 60 -3.11 2.52 11.81
C ILE A 60 -4.06 1.73 10.90
N LEU A 61 -5.08 2.40 10.34
CA LEU A 61 -6.03 1.76 9.43
C LEU A 61 -5.33 1.18 8.20
N VAL A 62 -4.44 1.94 7.55
CA VAL A 62 -3.66 1.48 6.39
C VAL A 62 -2.79 0.27 6.73
N LEU A 63 -2.12 0.30 7.89
CA LEU A 63 -1.25 -0.80 8.35
C LEU A 63 -2.03 -2.09 8.63
N ILE A 64 -3.28 -2.01 9.09
CA ILE A 64 -4.12 -3.18 9.34
C ILE A 64 -4.78 -3.67 8.05
N TRP A 65 -5.27 -2.75 7.22
CA TRP A 65 -6.00 -3.10 6.00
C TRP A 65 -5.12 -3.76 4.95
N SER A 66 -3.89 -3.31 4.76
CA SER A 66 -2.98 -3.86 3.75
C SER A 66 -2.70 -5.37 3.91
N PRO A 67 -2.28 -5.87 5.09
CA PRO A 67 -2.09 -7.31 5.29
C PRO A 67 -3.40 -8.08 5.27
N PHE A 68 -4.51 -7.49 5.72
CA PHE A 68 -5.82 -8.13 5.66
C PHE A 68 -6.25 -8.38 4.21
N LEU A 69 -6.18 -7.35 3.35
CA LEU A 69 -6.50 -7.46 1.93
C LEU A 69 -5.61 -8.50 1.24
N SER A 70 -4.30 -8.43 1.47
CA SER A 70 -3.35 -9.38 0.89
C SER A 70 -3.66 -10.82 1.29
N HIS A 71 -4.00 -11.05 2.56
CA HIS A 71 -4.37 -12.38 3.06
C HIS A 71 -5.67 -12.91 2.44
N VAL A 72 -6.72 -12.07 2.38
CA VAL A 72 -8.00 -12.45 1.78
C VAL A 72 -7.84 -12.74 0.29
N LEU A 73 -7.14 -11.87 -0.45
CA LEU A 73 -6.90 -12.03 -1.88
C LEU A 73 -6.09 -13.30 -2.16
N ALA A 74 -4.97 -13.52 -1.45
CA ALA A 74 -4.18 -14.74 -1.56
C ALA A 74 -5.01 -16.00 -1.29
N ARG A 75 -5.82 -16.01 -0.23
CA ARG A 75 -6.69 -17.14 0.12
C ARG A 75 -7.73 -17.42 -0.96
N THR A 76 -8.34 -16.37 -1.53
CA THR A 76 -9.30 -16.53 -2.63
C THR A 76 -8.65 -17.05 -3.91
N TYR A 77 -7.44 -16.58 -4.24
CA TYR A 77 -6.70 -17.05 -5.40
C TYR A 77 -6.38 -18.55 -5.32
N VAL A 78 -5.85 -19.00 -4.18
CA VAL A 78 -5.57 -20.43 -3.92
C VAL A 78 -6.84 -21.27 -4.00
N ARG A 79 -7.97 -20.79 -3.45
CA ARG A 79 -9.26 -21.48 -3.51
C ARG A 79 -9.87 -21.56 -4.91
N THR A 80 -9.53 -20.63 -5.79
CA THR A 80 -10.05 -20.58 -7.17
C THR A 80 -9.32 -21.58 -8.09
N GLY A 81 -8.34 -22.33 -7.59
CA GLY A 81 -7.67 -23.40 -8.34
C GLY A 81 -6.72 -22.93 -9.44
N LYS A 82 -6.51 -21.62 -9.57
CA LYS A 82 -5.42 -21.05 -10.37
C LYS A 82 -4.14 -21.16 -9.54
N LYS A 83 -3.35 -22.20 -9.77
CA LYS A 83 -1.94 -22.22 -9.39
C LYS A 83 -1.18 -21.37 -10.41
#